data_AF-A0A378FZL1-F1
#
_entry.id   AF-A0A378FZL1-F1
#
_cell.length_a   1.000
_cell.length_b   1.000
_cell.length_c   1.000
_cell.angle_alpha   90.00
_cell.angle_beta   90.00
_cell.angle_gamma   90.00
#
_symmetry.space_group_name_H-M   'P 1'
#
loop_
_entity.id
_entity.type
_entity.pdbx_description
1 polymer ?
#
loop_
_entity_poly.entity_id
_entity_poly.type
_entity_poly.pdbx_seq_one_letter_code
_entity_poly.pdbx_strand_id
1 'polypeptide(L)'
;MRWQRGTMYYVAMSMKEAHFANPKVREAVRYLIDYQGINKALMPGYGVLHQRPIKAGMPSTLPDPGYRLDVARGEKAAGGSGISQRL
;
A
#
# COMPACT_ATOMS: atom_id res chain seq x y z
N MET A 1 -9.73 28.83 4.54
CA MET A 1 -8.63 27.83 4.44
C MET A 1 -9.11 26.51 5.02
N ARG A 2 -9.18 25.44 4.22
CA ARG A 2 -9.65 24.11 4.66
C ARG A 2 -8.43 23.29 5.08
N TRP A 3 -8.19 23.18 6.39
CA TRP A 3 -7.10 22.38 6.94
C TRP A 3 -7.23 20.92 6.51
N GLN A 4 -6.19 20.37 5.85
CA GLN A 4 -6.19 18.95 5.50
C GLN A 4 -5.89 18.10 6.73
N ARG A 5 -6.89 17.43 7.28
CA ARG A 5 -6.77 16.54 8.45
C ARG A 5 -5.66 15.51 8.27
N GLY A 6 -4.78 15.37 9.27
CA GLY A 6 -3.61 14.48 9.32
C GLY A 6 -3.85 12.98 9.15
N THR A 7 -5.11 12.56 8.96
CA THR A 7 -5.54 11.17 8.96
C THR A 7 -5.01 10.40 7.76
N MET A 8 -4.59 9.15 7.97
CA MET A 8 -4.14 8.23 6.94
C MET A 8 -4.85 6.88 7.08
N TYR A 9 -5.17 6.26 5.95
CA TYR A 9 -5.55 4.86 5.88
C TYR A 9 -4.31 4.06 5.49
N TYR A 10 -3.99 3.01 6.26
CA TYR A 10 -2.79 2.21 6.03
C TYR A 10 -3.07 0.73 6.26
N VAL A 11 -2.30 -0.10 5.57
CA VAL A 11 -2.27 -1.55 5.79
C VAL A 11 -1.08 -1.86 6.69
N ALA A 12 -1.35 -2.44 7.86
CA ALA A 12 -0.33 -2.93 8.77
C ALA A 12 -0.17 -4.44 8.60
N MET A 13 1.07 -4.91 8.63
CA MET A 13 1.40 -6.33 8.62
C MET A 13 2.26 -6.63 9.84
N SER A 14 1.86 -7.62 10.64
CA SER A 14 2.58 -8.01 11.85
C SER A 14 3.85 -8.78 11.49
N MET A 15 5.02 -8.28 11.88
CA MET A 15 6.29 -9.00 11.68
C MET A 15 6.46 -10.20 12.63
N LYS A 16 5.57 -10.36 13.61
CA LYS A 16 5.52 -11.57 14.46
C LYS A 16 4.88 -12.75 13.73
N GLU A 17 4.12 -12.48 12.67
CA GLU A 17 3.52 -13.49 11.82
C GLU A 17 4.59 -13.94 10.79
N ALA A 18 4.73 -15.26 10.62
CA ALA A 18 5.85 -15.85 9.89
C ALA A 18 5.87 -15.50 8.39
N HIS A 19 4.71 -15.43 7.74
CA HIS A 19 4.61 -15.07 6.33
C HIS A 19 5.01 -13.60 6.11
N PHE A 20 4.55 -12.70 7.00
CA PHE A 20 4.87 -11.28 6.91
C PHE A 20 6.24 -10.90 7.46
N ALA A 21 6.97 -11.80 8.12
CA ALA A 21 8.35 -11.56 8.53
C ALA A 21 9.27 -11.31 7.31
N ASN A 22 9.01 -12.00 6.19
CA ASN A 22 9.75 -11.82 4.96
C ASN A 22 9.40 -10.47 4.29
N PRO A 23 10.38 -9.55 4.08
CA PRO A 23 10.11 -8.27 3.43
C PRO A 23 9.59 -8.40 2.00
N LYS A 24 9.90 -9.49 1.29
CA LYS A 24 9.42 -9.73 -0.07
C LYS A 24 7.92 -10.05 -0.12
N VAL A 25 7.40 -10.73 0.90
CA VAL A 25 5.95 -10.94 1.06
C VAL A 25 5.24 -9.62 1.33
N ARG A 26 5.81 -8.75 2.17
CA ARG A 26 5.24 -7.41 2.40
C ARG A 26 5.30 -6.53 1.16
N GLU A 27 6.35 -6.66 0.35
CA GLU A 27 6.47 -6.01 -0.96
C GLU A 27 5.39 -6.53 -1.93
N ALA A 28 5.16 -7.83 -1.98
CA ALA A 28 4.12 -8.45 -2.79
C ALA A 28 2.73 -7.88 -2.48
N VAL A 29 2.37 -7.78 -1.20
CA VAL A 29 1.09 -7.19 -0.77
C VAL A 29 0.89 -5.78 -1.32
N ARG A 30 1.95 -4.95 -1.39
CA ARG A 30 1.85 -3.60 -1.97
C ARG A 30 1.54 -3.62 -3.47
N TYR A 31 2.03 -4.59 -4.23
CA TYR A 31 1.68 -4.73 -5.65
C TYR A 31 0.29 -5.33 -5.86
N LEU A 32 -0.25 -6.04 -4.87
CA LEU A 32 -1.58 -6.65 -4.96
C LEU A 32 -2.73 -5.71 -4.56
N ILE A 33 -2.43 -4.49 -4.08
CA ILE A 33 -3.45 -3.51 -3.71
C ILE A 33 -3.79 -2.60 -4.91
N ASP A 34 -5.08 -2.54 -5.27
CA ASP A 34 -5.60 -1.57 -6.23
C ASP A 34 -5.81 -0.19 -5.61
N TYR A 35 -4.72 0.53 -5.41
CA TYR A 35 -4.76 1.90 -4.87
C TYR A 35 -5.58 2.86 -5.73
N GLN A 36 -5.60 2.69 -7.05
CA GLN A 36 -6.34 3.56 -7.97
C GLN A 36 -7.84 3.29 -7.88
N GLY A 37 -8.25 2.01 -7.86
CA GLY A 37 -9.62 1.59 -7.64
C GLY A 37 -10.16 2.08 -6.29
N ILE A 38 -9.39 1.90 -5.21
CA ILE A 38 -9.73 2.42 -3.88
C ILE A 38 -9.91 3.95 -3.92
N ASN A 39 -8.97 4.67 -4.54
CA ASN A 39 -9.05 6.12 -4.62
C ASN A 39 -10.27 6.60 -5.42
N LYS A 40 -10.63 5.89 -6.50
CA LYS A 40 -11.77 6.23 -7.35
C LYS A 40 -13.11 5.90 -6.67
N ALA A 41 -13.22 4.77 -5.99
CA ALA A 41 -14.48 4.26 -5.47
C ALA A 41 -14.81 4.73 -4.05
N LEU A 42 -13.81 4.86 -3.18
CA LEU A 42 -14.02 5.08 -1.74
C LEU A 42 -13.53 6.44 -1.24
N MET A 43 -12.47 6.97 -1.85
CA MET A 43 -11.83 8.20 -1.36
C MET A 43 -12.41 9.54 -1.86
N PRO A 44 -13.34 9.64 -2.84
CA PRO A 44 -13.92 10.94 -3.20
C PRO A 44 -14.47 11.67 -1.97
N GLY A 45 -13.91 12.85 -1.67
CA GLY A 45 -14.29 13.67 -0.51
C GLY A 45 -13.62 13.31 0.83
N TYR A 46 -13.01 12.12 0.95
CA TYR A 46 -12.37 11.64 2.18
C TYR A 46 -10.85 11.79 2.18
N GLY A 47 -10.21 11.72 1.02
CA GLY A 47 -8.76 11.80 0.92
C GLY A 47 -8.24 11.95 -0.51
N VAL A 48 -6.92 11.91 -0.63
CA VAL A 48 -6.19 11.84 -1.90
C VAL A 48 -5.22 10.67 -1.83
N LEU A 49 -4.98 10.02 -2.96
CA LEU A 49 -4.00 8.96 -3.06
C LEU A 49 -2.62 9.47 -2.59
N HIS A 50 -2.05 8.77 -1.62
CA HIS A 50 -0.73 9.04 -1.06
C HIS A 50 -0.16 7.76 -0.48
N GLN A 51 1.06 7.38 -0.85
CA GLN A 51 1.65 6.07 -0.52
C GLN A 51 2.78 6.15 0.52
N ARG A 52 3.14 7.35 0.96
CA ARG A 52 4.11 7.59 2.04
C ARG A 52 3.40 7.89 3.37
N PRO A 53 4.01 7.57 4.51
CA PRO A 53 3.42 7.86 5.82
C PRO A 53 3.41 9.36 6.16
N ILE A 54 4.32 10.15 5.58
CA ILE A 54 4.38 11.60 5.77
C ILE A 54 3.60 12.27 4.65
N LYS A 55 2.61 13.10 4.98
CA LYS A 55 1.74 13.79 4.03
C LYS A 55 2.52 14.60 2.98
N ALA A 56 2.09 14.53 1.73
CA ALA A 56 2.60 15.39 0.66
C ALA A 56 2.61 16.87 1.08
N GLY A 57 3.71 17.57 0.77
CA GLY A 57 3.89 18.99 1.08
C GLY A 57 4.46 19.30 2.46
N MET A 58 4.65 18.31 3.33
CA MET A 58 5.44 18.48 4.55
C MET A 58 6.95 18.47 4.26
N PRO A 59 7.78 19.14 5.08
CA PRO A 59 9.25 19.02 5.02
C PRO A 59 9.67 17.54 5.08
N SER A 60 10.71 17.18 4.32
CA SER A 60 11.27 15.82 4.26
C SER A 60 10.36 14.75 3.62
N THR A 61 9.35 15.16 2.84
CA THR A 61 8.53 14.22 2.07
C THR A 61 9.24 13.78 0.79
N LEU A 62 9.25 12.46 0.55
CA LEU A 62 9.74 11.88 -0.69
C LEU A 62 8.58 11.65 -1.66
N PRO A 63 8.84 11.62 -2.98
CA PRO A 63 7.85 11.18 -3.95
C PRO A 63 7.30 9.79 -3.62
N ASP A 64 6.03 9.59 -4.00
CA ASP A 64 5.40 8.28 -3.88
C ASP A 64 6.14 7.23 -4.72
N PRO A 65 6.29 6.00 -4.19
CA PRO A 65 6.99 4.91 -4.88
C PRO A 65 6.25 4.39 -6.13
N GLY A 66 5.00 4.81 -6.35
CA GLY A 66 4.24 4.48 -7.56
C GLY A 66 3.73 3.05 -7.61
N TYR A 67 3.44 2.44 -6.45
CA TYR A 67 2.78 1.14 -6.41
C TYR A 67 1.44 1.21 -7.14
N ARG A 68 1.16 0.18 -7.93
CA ARG A 68 -0.08 -0.02 -8.66
C ARG A 68 -0.39 -1.51 -8.63
N LEU A 69 -1.66 -1.85 -8.86
CA LEU A 69 -2.05 -3.26 -8.98
C LEU A 69 -1.22 -3.91 -10.09
N ASP A 70 -0.41 -4.90 -9.71
CA ASP A 70 0.45 -5.69 -10.58
C ASP A 70 0.51 -7.11 -10.00
N VAL A 71 -0.44 -7.94 -10.44
CA VAL A 71 -0.60 -9.30 -9.94
C VAL A 71 0.65 -10.13 -10.23
N ALA A 72 1.17 -10.05 -11.46
CA ALA A 72 2.36 -10.80 -11.86
C ALA A 72 3.59 -10.45 -11.00
N ARG A 73 3.81 -9.16 -10.71
CA ARG A 73 4.90 -8.72 -9.84
C ARG A 73 4.67 -9.10 -8.38
N GLY A 74 3.43 -9.03 -7.91
CA GLY A 74 3.04 -9.49 -6.58
C GLY A 74 3.37 -10.97 -6.37
N GLU A 75 2.93 -11.84 -7.28
CA GLU A 75 3.19 -13.28 -7.22
C GLU A 75 4.68 -13.60 -7.30
N LYS A 76 5.42 -12.93 -8.19
CA LYS A 76 6.87 -13.07 -8.26
C LYS A 76 7.56 -12.66 -6.96
N ALA A 77 7.12 -11.56 -6.35
CA ALA A 77 7.67 -11.09 -5.08
C ALA A 77 7.31 -12.02 -3.91
N ALA A 78 6.15 -12.68 -3.95
CA ALA A 78 5.81 -13.73 -3.00
C ALA A 78 6.67 -15.00 -3.18
N GLY A 79 7.42 -15.14 -4.28
CA GLY A 79 8.36 -16.24 -4.49
C GLY A 79 7.67 -17.61 -4.57
N GLY A 80 6.42 -17.66 -5.03
CA GLY A 80 5.61 -18.87 -5.05
C GLY A 80 5.23 -19.38 -3.64
N SER A 81 5.49 -18.61 -2.58
CA SER A 81 4.87 -18.90 -1.28
C SER A 81 3.36 -18.96 -1.50
N GLY A 82 2.71 -20.03 -1.03
CA GLY A 82 1.32 -20.41 -1.34
C GLY A 82 0.22 -19.44 -0.91
N ILE A 83 0.56 -18.16 -0.72
CA ILE A 83 -0.34 -17.03 -0.46
C ILE A 83 -1.27 -16.80 -1.66
N SER A 84 -0.83 -17.04 -2.91
CA SER A 84 -1.68 -16.90 -4.11
C SER A 84 -2.77 -18.00 -4.21
N GLN A 85 -2.58 -19.16 -3.57
CA GLN A 85 -3.53 -20.29 -3.67
C GLN A 85 -4.66 -20.28 -2.61
N ARG A 86 -4.77 -19.25 -1.76
CA ARG A 86 -5.72 -19.25 -0.63
C ARG A 86 -6.52 -17.95 -0.43
N LEU A 87 -6.52 -17.04 -1.40
CA LEU A 87 -7.35 -15.83 -1.38
C LEU A 87 -8.55 -15.94 -2.32
#